data_AF-A0A4R7NZL7-F1
#
_entry.id   AF-A0A4R7NZL7-F1
#
_cell.length_a   1.000
_cell.length_b   1.000
_cell.length_c   1.000
_cell.angle_alpha   90.00
_cell.angle_beta   90.00
_cell.angle_gamma   90.00
#
_symmetry.space_group_name_H-M   'P 1'
#
loop_
_entity.id
_entity.type
_entity.pdbx_description
1 polymer ?
#
loop_
_entity_poly.entity_id
_entity_poly.type
_entity_poly.pdbx_seq_one_letter_code
_entity_poly.pdbx_strand_id
1 'polypeptide(L)'
;MPLDSRSQMTEEELRAAPESDYMSPAQLSFFRDRLMAMRDELRTRQAELRENLETADVPTDPADRATREEQEWLEMRLRERESTLLQKIDESLRRIHAKEYGYCTKSGEPIGISRLLARPTATTAVYT
;
A
#
# COMPACT_ATOMS: atom_id res chain seq x y z
N MET A 1 4.44 25.76 4.11
CA MET A 1 4.26 25.15 5.44
C MET A 1 5.32 24.06 5.56
N PRO A 2 6.34 24.17 6.44
CA PRO A 2 7.36 23.14 6.54
C PRO A 2 6.77 21.91 7.23
N LEU A 3 6.89 20.75 6.58
CA LEU A 3 6.42 19.48 7.10
C LEU A 3 7.21 19.13 8.36
N ASP A 4 6.45 18.89 9.42
CA ASP A 4 6.91 18.68 10.79
C ASP A 4 7.97 17.56 10.87
N SER A 5 9.15 17.88 11.39
CA SER A 5 10.28 16.98 11.60
C SER A 5 10.03 16.05 12.80
N ARG A 6 8.99 15.23 12.73
CA ARG A 6 8.65 14.25 13.78
C ARG A 6 9.47 12.98 13.57
N SER A 7 10.53 12.83 14.35
CA SER A 7 11.28 11.59 14.66
C SER A 7 11.11 10.46 13.65
N GLN A 8 11.82 10.56 12.53
CA GLN A 8 11.82 9.52 11.50
C GLN A 8 12.68 8.36 11.99
N MET A 9 12.06 7.44 12.73
CA MET A 9 12.70 6.16 12.99
C MET A 9 13.02 5.50 11.65
N THR A 10 14.25 5.03 11.48
CA THR A 10 14.71 4.46 10.20
C THR A 10 14.36 2.97 10.09
N GLU A 11 14.44 2.40 8.88
CA GLU A 11 14.27 0.96 8.70
C GLU A 11 15.30 0.13 9.48
N GLU A 12 16.52 0.66 9.63
CA GLU A 12 17.62 0.02 10.34
C GLU A 12 17.34 -0.01 11.85
N GLU A 13 16.89 1.11 12.41
CA GLU A 13 16.45 1.20 13.80
C GLU A 13 15.26 0.27 14.09
N LEU A 14 14.31 0.15 13.15
CA LEU A 14 13.19 -0.78 13.26
C LEU A 14 13.61 -2.24 13.34
N ARG A 15 14.63 -2.64 12.59
CA ARG A 15 15.14 -4.02 12.60
C ARG A 15 16.00 -4.30 13.81
N ALA A 16 16.70 -3.29 14.33
CA ALA A 16 17.55 -3.41 15.50
C ALA A 16 16.78 -3.28 16.83
N ALA A 17 15.54 -2.78 16.79
CA ALA A 17 14.70 -2.61 17.96
C ALA A 17 14.45 -3.95 18.68
N PRO A 18 14.47 -3.96 20.02
CA PRO A 18 14.19 -5.16 20.80
C PRO A 18 12.73 -5.61 20.63
N GLU A 19 12.47 -6.90 20.85
CA GLU A 19 11.09 -7.45 20.80
C GLU A 19 10.13 -6.78 21.78
N SER A 20 10.65 -6.21 22.89
CA SER A 20 9.87 -5.43 23.85
C SER A 20 9.22 -4.19 23.23
N ASP A 21 9.80 -3.65 22.15
CA ASP A 21 9.36 -2.42 21.50
C ASP A 21 8.45 -2.71 20.31
N TYR A 22 8.05 -3.97 20.13
CA TYR A 22 7.19 -4.40 19.05
C TYR A 22 5.87 -3.62 19.04
N MET A 23 5.60 -2.95 17.91
CA MET A 23 4.45 -2.07 17.71
C MET A 23 4.35 -0.94 18.74
N SER A 24 5.49 -0.44 19.22
CA SER A 24 5.53 0.78 20.03
C SER A 24 4.95 1.98 19.26
N PRO A 25 4.56 3.07 19.94
CA PRO A 25 4.04 4.27 19.27
C PRO A 25 4.95 4.81 18.17
N ALA A 26 6.27 4.69 18.33
CA ALA A 26 7.25 5.07 17.31
C ALA A 26 7.17 4.14 16.08
N GLN A 27 7.12 2.82 16.29
CA GLN A 27 6.97 1.85 15.19
C GLN A 27 5.65 2.01 14.43
N LEU A 28 4.55 2.18 15.16
CA LEU A 28 3.25 2.43 14.55
C LEU A 28 3.23 3.76 13.77
N SER A 29 3.93 4.79 14.25
CA SER A 29 4.09 6.04 13.51
C SER A 29 4.79 5.81 12.17
N PHE A 30 5.91 5.09 12.17
CA PHE A 30 6.63 4.76 10.95
C PHE A 30 5.75 4.04 9.92
N PHE A 31 5.07 2.95 10.34
CA PHE A 31 4.24 2.18 9.41
C PHE A 31 3.02 2.98 8.94
N ARG A 32 2.44 3.83 9.79
CA ARG A 32 1.34 4.72 9.39
C ARG A 32 1.79 5.69 8.31
N ASP A 33 2.94 6.34 8.49
CA ASP A 33 3.43 7.35 7.56
C ASP A 33 3.80 6.68 6.21
N ARG A 34 4.39 5.47 6.25
CA ARG A 34 4.63 4.64 5.06
C ARG A 34 3.34 4.26 4.33
N LEU A 35 2.32 3.79 5.06
CA LEU A 35 1.02 3.43 4.48
C LEU A 35 0.30 4.65 3.88
N MET A 36 0.40 5.82 4.53
CA MET A 36 -0.15 7.07 3.99
C MET A 36 0.54 7.47 2.70
N ALA A 37 1.88 7.43 2.65
CA ALA A 37 2.64 7.70 1.43
C ALA A 37 2.24 6.76 0.28
N MET A 38 2.14 5.45 0.54
CA MET A 38 1.68 4.47 -0.45
C MET A 38 0.25 4.75 -0.94
N ARG A 39 -0.65 5.14 -0.02
CA ARG A 39 -2.03 5.49 -0.35
C ARG A 39 -2.09 6.69 -1.29
N ASP A 40 -1.32 7.72 -0.98
CA ASP A 40 -1.32 8.97 -1.72
C ASP A 40 -0.68 8.77 -3.11
N GLU A 41 0.39 7.98 -3.22
CA GLU A 41 0.98 7.58 -4.50
C GLU A 41 -0.03 6.86 -5.40
N LEU A 42 -0.78 5.88 -4.86
CA LEU A 42 -1.80 5.15 -5.62
C LEU A 42 -2.94 6.05 -6.07
N ARG A 43 -3.37 6.99 -5.23
CA ARG A 43 -4.41 7.96 -5.59
C ARG A 43 -3.97 8.90 -6.69
N THR A 44 -2.74 9.39 -6.64
CA THR A 44 -2.15 10.21 -7.70
C THR A 44 -2.12 9.46 -9.02
N ARG A 45 -1.62 8.22 -9.02
CA ARG A 45 -1.59 7.39 -10.24
C ARG A 45 -2.98 7.12 -10.81
N GLN A 46 -3.98 6.87 -9.96
CA GLN A 46 -5.38 6.70 -10.40
C GLN A 46 -5.95 7.99 -11.01
N ALA A 47 -5.58 9.17 -10.48
CA ALA A 47 -6.00 10.45 -11.02
C ALA A 47 -5.35 10.71 -12.40
N GLU A 48 -4.04 10.51 -12.53
CA GLU A 48 -3.31 10.66 -13.80
C GLU A 48 -3.87 9.75 -14.90
N LEU A 49 -4.20 8.49 -14.55
CA LEU A 49 -4.79 7.55 -15.51
C LEU A 49 -6.17 7.99 -15.99
N ARG A 50 -6.97 8.60 -15.10
CA ARG A 50 -8.29 9.12 -15.45
C ARG A 50 -8.19 10.28 -16.42
N GLU A 51 -7.28 11.23 -16.18
CA GLU A 51 -7.03 12.36 -17.08
C GLU A 51 -6.53 11.90 -18.47
N ASN A 52 -5.67 10.88 -18.50
CA ASN A 52 -5.17 10.32 -19.77
C ASN A 52 -6.29 9.68 -20.61
N LEU A 53 -7.24 8.99 -19.98
CA LEU A 53 -8.39 8.41 -20.68
C LEU A 53 -9.33 9.46 -21.27
N GLU A 54 -9.57 10.55 -20.53
CA GLU A 54 -10.41 11.66 -21.00
C GLU A 54 -9.82 12.34 -22.25
N THR A 55 -8.51 12.15 -22.49
CA THR A 55 -7.78 12.73 -23.63
C THR A 55 -7.62 11.75 -24.82
N ALA A 56 -7.90 10.45 -24.64
CA ALA A 56 -7.57 9.38 -25.59
C ALA A 56 -8.67 9.04 -26.61
N ASP A 57 -9.62 9.94 -26.85
CA ASP A 57 -10.74 9.76 -27.79
C ASP A 57 -10.29 9.97 -29.26
N VAL A 58 -9.37 9.13 -29.72
CA VAL A 58 -8.93 9.09 -31.11
C VAL A 58 -9.64 7.93 -31.82
N PRO A 59 -10.35 8.18 -32.94
CA PRO A 59 -11.00 7.13 -33.71
C PRO A 59 -9.97 6.12 -34.20
N THR A 60 -10.27 4.84 -34.02
CA THR A 60 -9.37 3.75 -34.40
C THR A 60 -9.86 3.07 -35.66
N ASP A 61 -8.95 2.81 -36.59
CA ASP A 61 -9.26 2.01 -37.77
C ASP A 61 -9.59 0.56 -37.38
N PRO A 62 -10.43 -0.15 -38.17
CA PRO A 62 -10.91 -1.49 -37.84
C PRO A 62 -9.81 -2.55 -37.65
N ALA A 63 -8.62 -2.33 -38.25
CA ALA A 63 -7.48 -3.23 -38.15
C ALA A 63 -6.84 -3.27 -36.74
N ASP A 64 -6.94 -2.17 -36.00
CA ASP A 64 -6.28 -2.01 -34.69
C ASP A 64 -7.21 -2.29 -33.50
N ARG A 65 -8.49 -2.63 -33.78
CA ARG A 65 -9.51 -2.88 -32.77
C ARG A 65 -9.11 -3.99 -31.79
N ALA A 66 -8.60 -5.11 -32.31
CA ALA A 66 -8.23 -6.25 -31.49
C ALA A 66 -7.10 -5.92 -30.49
N THR A 67 -6.11 -5.15 -30.92
CA THR A 67 -4.99 -4.72 -30.07
C THR A 67 -5.43 -3.72 -29.01
N ARG A 68 -6.32 -2.76 -29.35
CA ARG A 68 -6.85 -1.82 -28.36
C ARG A 68 -7.70 -2.50 -27.31
N GLU A 69 -8.59 -3.40 -27.70
CA GLU A 69 -9.41 -4.16 -26.75
C GLU A 69 -8.50 -4.92 -25.76
N GLU A 70 -7.46 -5.61 -26.24
CA GLU A 70 -6.50 -6.30 -25.35
C GLU A 70 -5.82 -5.34 -24.35
N GLN A 71 -5.41 -4.16 -24.80
CA GLN A 71 -4.80 -3.13 -23.94
C GLN A 71 -5.80 -2.65 -22.88
N GLU A 72 -7.04 -2.36 -23.25
CA GLU A 72 -8.10 -1.97 -22.33
C GLU A 72 -8.38 -3.06 -21.28
N TRP A 73 -8.39 -4.33 -21.69
CA TRP A 73 -8.51 -5.48 -20.78
C TRP A 73 -7.36 -5.56 -19.76
N LEU A 74 -6.12 -5.32 -20.20
CA LEU A 74 -4.95 -5.31 -19.32
C LEU A 74 -4.99 -4.14 -18.34
N GLU A 75 -5.36 -2.94 -18.82
CA GLU A 75 -5.53 -1.75 -17.98
C GLU A 75 -6.62 -1.95 -16.93
N MET A 76 -7.77 -2.50 -17.30
CA MET A 76 -8.85 -2.79 -16.36
C MET A 76 -8.36 -3.69 -15.23
N ARG A 77 -7.64 -4.77 -15.54
CA ARG A 77 -7.06 -5.69 -14.55
C ARG A 77 -6.03 -5.03 -13.65
N LEU A 78 -5.21 -4.11 -14.19
CA LEU A 78 -4.25 -3.35 -13.40
C LEU A 78 -4.98 -2.47 -12.37
N ARG A 79 -6.02 -1.75 -12.80
CA ARG A 79 -6.84 -0.88 -11.94
C ARG A 79 -7.53 -1.66 -10.83
N GLU A 80 -8.06 -2.84 -11.13
CA GLU A 80 -8.65 -3.73 -10.11
C GLU A 80 -7.64 -4.10 -9.02
N ARG A 81 -6.40 -4.42 -9.41
CA ARG A 81 -5.32 -4.75 -8.46
C ARG A 81 -4.96 -3.55 -7.59
N GLU A 82 -4.87 -2.36 -8.17
CA GLU A 82 -4.57 -1.13 -7.45
C GLU A 82 -5.70 -0.73 -6.49
N SER A 83 -6.96 -0.84 -6.91
CA SER A 83 -8.13 -0.62 -6.05
C SER A 83 -8.14 -1.60 -4.87
N THR A 84 -7.87 -2.88 -5.12
CA THR A 84 -7.74 -3.90 -4.06
C THR A 84 -6.59 -3.57 -3.10
N LEU A 85 -5.47 -3.05 -3.61
CA LEU A 85 -4.35 -2.64 -2.78
C LEU A 85 -4.71 -1.43 -1.91
N LEU A 86 -5.42 -0.44 -2.46
CA LEU A 86 -5.89 0.73 -1.72
C LEU A 86 -6.80 0.34 -0.55
N GLN A 87 -7.74 -0.58 -0.78
CA GLN A 87 -8.60 -1.14 0.28
C GLN A 87 -7.79 -1.79 1.40
N LYS A 88 -6.73 -2.54 1.05
CA LYS A 88 -5.84 -3.17 2.03
C LYS A 88 -5.04 -2.15 2.83
N ILE A 89 -4.59 -1.06 2.21
CA ILE A 89 -3.90 0.03 2.90
C ILE A 89 -4.83 0.70 3.91
N ASP A 90 -6.07 1.01 3.50
CA ASP A 90 -7.07 1.62 4.39
C ASP A 90 -7.44 0.68 5.55
N GLU A 91 -7.50 -0.63 5.31
CA GLU A 91 -7.63 -1.62 6.38
C GLU A 91 -6.44 -1.62 7.34
N SER A 92 -5.20 -1.64 6.83
CA SER A 92 -4.00 -1.56 7.67
C SER A 92 -3.97 -0.29 8.53
N LEU A 93 -4.35 0.87 7.97
CA LEU A 93 -4.47 2.12 8.70
C LEU A 93 -5.52 2.05 9.83
N ARG A 94 -6.68 1.43 9.56
CA ARG A 94 -7.70 1.19 10.60
C ARG A 94 -7.17 0.29 11.71
N ARG A 95 -6.41 -0.76 11.37
CA ARG A 95 -5.79 -1.66 12.34
C ARG A 95 -4.72 -0.96 13.19
N ILE A 96 -3.99 0.00 12.63
CA ILE A 96 -3.06 0.84 13.42
C ILE A 96 -3.84 1.64 14.46
N HIS A 97 -4.96 2.26 14.07
CA HIS A 97 -5.82 2.99 15.01
C HIS A 97 -6.40 2.09 16.10
N ALA A 98 -6.78 0.86 15.76
CA ALA A 98 -7.27 -0.15 16.70
C ALA A 98 -6.16 -0.78 17.57
N LYS A 99 -4.88 -0.45 17.33
CA LYS A 99 -3.70 -1.09 17.97
C LYS A 99 -3.61 -2.61 17.71
N GLU A 100 -4.13 -3.06 16.58
CA GLU A 100 -4.12 -4.47 16.15
C GLU A 100 -3.13 -4.71 15.00
N TYR A 101 -2.51 -3.65 14.47
CA TYR A 101 -1.52 -3.76 13.41
C TYR A 101 -0.27 -4.50 13.89
N GLY A 102 0.38 -5.21 12.98
CA GLY A 102 1.52 -6.08 13.28
C GLY A 102 1.12 -7.51 13.65
N TYR A 103 -0.09 -7.77 14.12
CA TYR A 103 -0.48 -9.13 14.52
C TYR A 103 -1.21 -9.91 13.42
N CYS A 104 -1.07 -11.23 13.41
CA CYS A 104 -1.75 -12.12 12.48
C CYS A 104 -3.26 -12.13 12.77
N THR A 105 -4.11 -11.90 11.76
CA THR A 105 -5.57 -11.90 11.94
C THR A 105 -6.16 -13.28 12.25
N LYS A 106 -5.41 -14.36 12.01
CA LYS A 106 -5.85 -15.74 12.25
C LYS A 106 -5.37 -16.30 13.58
N SER A 107 -4.10 -16.08 13.92
CA SER A 107 -3.46 -16.67 15.09
C SER A 107 -3.21 -15.68 16.23
N GLY A 108 -3.22 -14.37 15.96
CA GLY A 108 -2.80 -13.35 16.91
C GLY A 108 -1.28 -13.22 17.10
N GLU A 109 -0.48 -14.03 16.41
CA GLU A 109 0.98 -13.99 16.53
C GLU A 109 1.60 -12.74 15.89
N PRO A 110 2.74 -12.25 16.39
CA PRO A 110 3.43 -11.12 15.81
C PRO A 110 3.92 -11.43 14.38
N ILE A 111 3.64 -10.54 13.45
CA ILE A 111 4.20 -10.55 12.10
C ILE A 111 5.58 -9.89 12.17
N GLY A 112 6.61 -10.59 11.70
CA GLY A 112 7.98 -10.09 11.74
C GLY A 112 8.16 -8.72 11.06
N ILE A 113 8.97 -7.86 11.67
CA ILE A 113 9.23 -6.50 11.18
C ILE A 113 9.74 -6.51 9.74
N SER A 114 10.68 -7.39 9.40
CA SER A 114 11.19 -7.54 8.02
C SER A 114 10.09 -7.80 7.00
N ARG A 115 9.06 -8.57 7.36
CA ARG A 115 7.90 -8.82 6.50
C ARG A 115 7.02 -7.60 6.35
N LEU A 116 6.78 -6.86 7.44
CA LEU A 116 5.99 -5.62 7.40
C LEU A 116 6.73 -4.51 6.64
N LEU A 117 8.06 -4.45 6.69
CA LEU A 117 8.87 -3.55 5.88
C LEU A 117 8.75 -3.88 4.39
N ALA A 118 8.84 -5.16 4.02
CA ALA A 118 8.66 -5.59 2.63
C ALA A 118 7.22 -5.41 2.13
N ARG A 119 6.22 -5.68 2.99
CA ARG A 119 4.80 -5.56 2.67
C ARG A 119 4.00 -5.06 3.89
N PRO A 120 3.79 -3.74 4.01
CA PRO A 120 3.07 -3.14 5.14
C PRO A 120 1.59 -3.56 5.24
N THR A 121 1.02 -4.09 4.15
CA THR A 121 -0.37 -4.59 4.13
C THR A 121 -0.48 -6.06 4.52
N ALA A 122 0.58 -6.70 5.02
CA ALA A 122 0.54 -8.10 5.40
C ALA A 122 -0.34 -8.31 6.64
N THR A 123 -1.33 -9.19 6.55
CA THR A 123 -2.27 -9.50 7.65
C THR A 123 -2.05 -10.85 8.30
N THR A 124 -1.20 -11.70 7.72
CA THR A 124 -0.88 -13.04 8.23
C THR A 124 0.63 -13.19 8.47
N ALA A 125 0.95 -13.87 9.57
CA ALA A 125 2.29 -14.40 9.81
C ALA A 125 2.60 -15.51 8.78
N VAL A 126 3.87 -15.73 8.50
CA VAL A 126 4.32 -16.85 7.67
C VAL A 126 4.75 -17.96 8.60
N TYR A 127 4.17 -19.15 8.41
CA TYR A 127 4.62 -20.38 9.03
C TYR A 127 5.47 -21.11 8.00
N THR A 128 6.72 -20.74 7.85
CA THR A 128 7.68 -21.48 7.04
C THR A 128 9.00 -21.53 7.76
#